data_AF-A0A959FTZ0-F1
#
_entry.id   AF-A0A959FTZ0-F1
#
_cell.length_a   1.000
_cell.length_b   1.000
_cell.length_c   1.000
_cell.angle_alpha   90.00
_cell.angle_beta   90.00
_cell.angle_gamma   90.00
#
_symmetry.space_group_name_H-M   'P 1'
#
loop_
_entity.id
_entity.type
_entity.pdbx_description
1 polymer ?
#
loop_
_entity_poly.entity_id
_entity_poly.type
_entity_poly.pdbx_seq_one_letter_code
_entity_poly.pdbx_strand_id
1 'polypeptide(L)'
;APTDFFFFFEGDSSTQVQAIANNIQLRLKREAATMPSHVEGVQAATWVCLDYFNVVVHVFYRETRKFYRLEDLWSDAKTTEYGSL
;
A
#
# COMPACT_ATOMS: atom_id res chain seq x y z
N ALA A 1 12.60 -9.94 -11.92
CA ALA A 1 12.03 -8.63 -12.31
C ALA A 1 11.90 -7.78 -11.05
N PRO A 2 11.97 -6.44 -11.11
CA PRO A 2 11.72 -5.61 -9.94
C PRO A 2 10.21 -5.63 -9.66
N THR A 3 9.76 -6.49 -8.74
CA THR A 3 8.35 -6.64 -8.28
C THR A 3 7.35 -7.16 -9.34
N ASP A 4 6.45 -8.06 -8.90
CA ASP A 4 5.42 -8.68 -9.77
C ASP A 4 4.05 -8.01 -9.61
N PHE A 5 3.73 -7.48 -8.43
CA PHE A 5 2.42 -6.88 -8.13
C PHE A 5 2.51 -5.60 -7.28
N PHE A 6 1.62 -4.66 -7.58
CA PHE A 6 1.37 -3.47 -6.77
C PHE A 6 -0.05 -3.50 -6.20
N PHE A 7 -0.18 -3.21 -4.91
CA PHE A 7 -1.48 -3.00 -4.26
C PHE A 7 -1.61 -1.57 -3.79
N PHE A 8 -2.80 -0.99 -4.01
CA PHE A 8 -3.12 0.38 -3.67
C PHE A 8 -4.31 0.42 -2.71
N PHE A 9 -4.11 0.98 -1.53
CA PHE A 9 -5.14 1.20 -0.53
C PHE A 9 -5.31 2.69 -0.28
N GLU A 10 -6.51 3.08 0.14
CA GLU A 10 -6.84 4.46 0.46
C GLU A 10 -7.43 4.57 1.87
N GLY A 11 -7.02 5.60 2.61
CA GLY A 11 -7.60 6.00 3.89
C GLY A 11 -8.02 7.47 3.88
N ASP A 12 -9.07 7.76 4.65
CA ASP A 12 -9.67 9.09 4.84
C ASP A 12 -9.03 9.90 5.98
N SER A 13 -8.03 9.35 6.66
CA SER A 13 -7.21 10.06 7.66
C SER A 13 -5.83 9.42 7.79
N SER A 14 -4.85 10.18 8.29
CA SER A 14 -3.52 9.66 8.62
C SER A 14 -3.59 8.51 9.64
N THR A 15 -4.50 8.59 10.61
CA THR A 15 -4.76 7.49 11.55
C THR A 15 -5.25 6.24 10.85
N GLN A 16 -6.17 6.36 9.88
CA GLN A 16 -6.66 5.21 9.12
C GLN A 16 -5.56 4.63 8.21
N VAL A 17 -4.76 5.46 7.55
CA VAL A 17 -3.61 5.00 6.75
C VAL A 17 -2.64 4.20 7.61
N GLN A 18 -2.30 4.72 8.78
CA GLN A 18 -1.45 4.03 9.74
C GLN A 18 -2.07 2.71 10.21
N ALA A 19 -3.36 2.71 10.51
CA ALA A 19 -4.09 1.51 10.94
C ALA A 19 -4.11 0.43 9.85
N ILE A 20 -4.35 0.80 8.58
CA ILE A 20 -4.32 -0.11 7.44
C ILE A 20 -2.93 -0.71 7.29
N ALA A 21 -1.87 0.12 7.24
CA ALA A 21 -0.50 -0.36 7.10
C ALA A 21 -0.08 -1.30 8.24
N ASN A 22 -0.48 -0.99 9.48
CA ASN A 22 -0.22 -1.84 10.63
C ASN A 22 -1.00 -3.15 10.56
N ASN A 23 -2.27 -3.10 10.11
CA ASN A 23 -3.11 -4.29 9.98
C ASN A 23 -2.53 -5.25 8.92
N ILE A 24 -2.09 -4.73 7.77
CA ILE A 24 -1.45 -5.52 6.71
C ILE A 24 -0.23 -6.25 7.25
N GLN A 25 0.68 -5.54 7.92
CA GLN A 25 1.86 -6.15 8.53
C GLN A 25 1.50 -7.21 9.58
N LEU A 26 0.52 -6.93 10.44
CA LEU A 26 0.07 -7.86 11.46
C LEU A 26 -0.51 -9.14 10.86
N ARG A 27 -1.36 -9.01 9.84
CA ARG A 27 -2.00 -10.14 9.16
C ARG A 27 -0.99 -10.96 8.38
N LEU A 28 -0.11 -10.34 7.59
CA LEU A 28 0.92 -11.06 6.84
C LEU A 28 1.92 -11.78 7.76
N LYS A 29 2.25 -11.17 8.90
CA LYS A 29 3.07 -11.84 9.93
C LYS A 29 2.38 -13.07 10.51
N ARG A 30 1.06 -13.00 10.78
CA ARG A 30 0.30 -14.09 11.41
C ARG A 30 -0.08 -15.20 10.43
N GLU A 31 -0.54 -14.84 9.24
CA GLU A 31 -1.15 -15.74 8.26
C GLU A 31 -0.11 -16.30 7.28
N ALA A 32 0.92 -15.52 6.95
CA ALA A 32 1.93 -15.89 5.95
C ALA A 32 3.37 -15.90 6.50
N ALA A 33 3.55 -15.71 7.82
CA ALA A 33 4.87 -15.62 8.47
C ALA A 33 5.85 -14.65 7.80
N THR A 34 5.32 -13.61 7.14
CA THR A 34 6.08 -12.70 6.28
C THR A 34 6.09 -11.29 6.85
N MET A 35 7.27 -10.66 6.89
CA MET A 35 7.46 -9.27 7.26
C MET A 35 7.92 -8.46 6.05
N PRO A 36 7.57 -7.16 5.98
CA PRO A 36 8.09 -6.30 4.92
C PRO A 36 9.61 -6.18 5.06
N SER A 37 10.29 -6.17 3.92
CA SER A 37 11.74 -5.98 3.83
C SER A 37 12.11 -4.52 4.03
N HIS A 38 11.25 -3.62 3.57
CA HIS A 38 11.39 -2.19 3.83
C HIS A 38 10.03 -1.54 4.08
N VAL A 39 10.02 -0.50 4.90
CA VAL A 39 8.82 0.25 5.28
C VAL A 39 9.15 1.73 5.28
N GLU A 40 8.41 2.52 4.50
CA GLU A 40 8.60 3.97 4.40
C GLU A 40 7.33 4.76 4.72
N GLY A 41 7.49 6.01 5.15
CA GLY A 41 6.38 6.97 5.26
C GLY A 41 5.43 6.79 6.44
N VAL A 42 5.69 5.80 7.31
CA VAL A 42 4.89 5.50 8.52
C VAL A 42 4.68 6.73 9.40
N GLN A 43 5.72 7.52 9.68
CA GLN A 43 5.59 8.66 10.60
C GLN A 43 4.62 9.75 10.12
N ALA A 44 4.61 10.04 8.82
CA ALA A 44 3.71 11.03 8.24
C ALA A 44 2.31 10.45 7.97
N ALA A 45 2.23 9.15 7.67
CA ALA A 45 1.02 8.42 7.32
C ALA A 45 0.17 9.10 6.23
N THR A 46 0.81 9.89 5.37
CA THR A 46 0.20 10.47 4.15
C THR A 46 0.37 9.54 2.96
N TRP A 47 1.48 8.81 2.92
CA TRP A 47 1.79 7.74 2.00
C TRP A 47 2.71 6.76 2.73
N VAL A 48 2.25 5.52 2.89
CA VAL A 48 3.05 4.42 3.43
C VAL A 48 3.36 3.43 2.33
N CYS A 49 4.63 3.03 2.21
CA CYS A 49 5.07 2.00 1.29
C CYS A 49 5.58 0.80 2.08
N LEU A 50 5.04 -0.39 1.79
CA LEU A 50 5.48 -1.66 2.37
C LEU A 50 6.05 -2.52 1.24
N ASP A 51 7.35 -2.79 1.31
CA ASP A 51 8.06 -3.58 0.30
C ASP A 51 8.23 -5.03 0.76
N TYR A 52 7.71 -5.98 -0.02
CA TYR A 52 7.86 -7.43 0.17
C TYR A 52 8.62 -8.10 -1.00
N PHE A 53 9.51 -7.36 -1.68
CA PHE A 53 10.26 -7.74 -2.88
C PHE A 53 9.37 -8.01 -4.11
N ASN A 54 8.57 -9.07 -4.05
CA ASN A 54 7.72 -9.50 -5.16
C ASN A 54 6.39 -8.73 -5.18
N VAL A 55 6.01 -8.15 -4.04
CA VAL A 55 4.77 -7.38 -3.87
C VAL A 55 5.10 -6.08 -3.16
N VAL A 56 4.60 -4.96 -3.68
CA VAL A 56 4.71 -3.66 -3.01
C VAL A 56 3.32 -3.11 -2.72
N VAL A 57 3.09 -2.75 -1.46
CA VAL A 57 1.80 -2.24 -1.00
C VAL A 57 1.93 -0.76 -0.69
N HIS A 58 1.12 0.04 -1.37
CA HIS A 58 1.01 1.47 -1.16
C HIS A 58 -0.31 1.78 -0.43
N VAL A 59 -0.21 2.48 0.70
CA VAL A 59 -1.37 2.96 1.45
C VAL A 59 -1.36 4.48 1.42
N PHE A 60 -2.34 5.07 0.76
CA PHE A 60 -2.43 6.51 0.55
C PHE A 60 -3.48 7.14 1.43
N TYR A 61 -3.19 8.36 1.89
CA TYR A 61 -4.23 9.30 2.26
C TYR A 61 -4.94 9.80 0.99
N ARG A 62 -6.29 9.84 1.00
CA ARG A 62 -7.14 10.13 -0.17
C ARG A 62 -6.67 11.35 -0.98
N GLU A 63 -6.34 12.45 -0.32
CA GLU A 63 -5.90 13.68 -1.00
C GLU A 63 -4.50 13.54 -1.61
N THR A 64 -3.62 12.78 -0.96
CA THR A 64 -2.27 12.48 -1.44
C THR A 64 -2.31 11.64 -2.73
N ARG A 65 -3.20 10.64 -2.80
CA ARG A 65 -3.35 9.78 -3.99
C ARG A 65 -3.72 10.58 -5.23
N LYS A 66 -4.70 11.50 -5.08
CA LYS A 66 -5.15 12.40 -6.16
C LYS A 66 -4.04 13.33 -6.65
N PHE A 67 -3.17 13.79 -5.75
CA PHE A 67 -2.07 14.70 -6.09
C PHE A 67 -0.98 14.00 -6.90
N TYR A 68 -0.53 12.82 -6.45
CA TYR A 68 0.60 12.12 -7.08
C TYR A 68 0.23 11.30 -8.33
N ARG A 69 -1.05 10.94 -8.50
CA ARG A 69 -1.58 10.21 -9.68
C ARG A 69 -0.68 9.05 -10.14
N LEU A 70 -0.13 8.29 -9.19
CA LEU A 70 0.85 7.24 -9.48
C LEU A 70 0.29 6.12 -10.36
N GLU A 71 -1.03 5.99 -10.44
CA GLU A 71 -1.72 5.08 -11.36
C GLU A 71 -1.46 5.42 -12.84
N ASP A 72 -1.21 6.69 -13.17
CA ASP A 72 -0.87 7.10 -14.53
C ASP A 72 0.49 6.50 -14.96
N LEU A 73 1.42 6.32 -14.01
CA LEU A 73 2.74 5.74 -14.26
C LEU A 73 2.67 4.24 -14.61
N TRP A 74 1.65 3.55 -14.12
CA TRP A 74 1.44 2.11 -14.30
C TRP A 74 0.19 1.79 -15.14
N SER A 75 -0.25 2.76 -15.96
CA SER A 75 -1.50 2.69 -16.72
C SER A 75 -1.55 1.55 -17.74
N ASP A 76 -0.39 1.05 -18.18
CA ASP A 76 -0.28 -0.10 -19.11
C ASP A 76 -0.43 -1.47 -18.40
N ALA A 77 -0.46 -1.51 -17.06
CA ALA A 77 -0.57 -2.74 -16.30
C ALA A 77 -2.03 -3.20 -16.14
N LYS A 78 -2.25 -4.52 -16.05
CA LYS A 78 -3.59 -5.07 -15.80
C LYS A 78 -4.08 -4.70 -14.41
N THR A 79 -5.07 -3.81 -14.33
CA THR A 79 -5.69 -3.40 -13.05
C THR A 79 -6.81 -4.36 -12.65
N THR A 80 -6.98 -4.57 -11.35
CA THR A 80 -8.15 -5.26 -10.77
C THR A 80 -8.60 -4.47 -9.56
N GLU A 81 -9.85 -4.03 -9.55
CA GLU A 81 -10.43 -3.28 -8.44
C GLU A 81 -11.17 -4.24 -7.49
N TYR A 82 -10.86 -4.14 -6.21
CA TYR A 82 -11.55 -4.88 -5.16
C TYR A 82 -12.45 -3.88 -4.42
N GLY A 83 -13.75 -3.94 -4.67
CA GLY A 83 -14.73 -3.09 -3.99
C GLY A 83 -14.80 -3.35 -2.49
N SER A 84 -15.32 -2.38 -1.73
CA SER A 84 -15.69 -2.59 -0.33
C SER A 84 -16.74 -3.69 -0.25
N LEU A 85 -16.40 -4.79 0.43
CA LEU A 85 -17.38 -5.82 0.83
C LEU A 85 -18.50 -5.19 1.67
#